data_AF-A0A4R3PWC1-F1
#
_entry.id   AF-A0A4R3PWC1-F1
#
_cell.length_a   1.000
_cell.length_b   1.000
_cell.length_c   1.000
_cell.angle_alpha   90.00
_cell.angle_beta   90.00
_cell.angle_gamma   90.00
#
_symmetry.space_group_name_H-M   'P 1'
#
loop_
_entity.id
_entity.type
_entity.pdbx_description
1 polymer ?
#
loop_
_entity_poly.entity_id
_entity_poly.type
_entity_poly.pdbx_seq_one_letter_code
_entity_poly.pdbx_strand_id
1 'polypeptide(L)'
;MDESFICAICGTQHDGLTTDWAFKLPDVVWSIPEDERSEKAKFDSDLCQFGERYFMRCILYVPFRDRPSEFGWGLWAVVKWPTFKRYLELYEADGSTEAAYEGSLANALDAPIQSHLARPSRFILEGHLNALRFT
;
A
#
# COMPACT_ATOMS: atom_id res chain seq x y z
N MET A 1 -12.33 -27.79 -6.65
CA MET A 1 -12.83 -27.31 -5.36
C MET A 1 -12.80 -25.81 -5.47
N ASP A 2 -13.99 -25.20 -5.53
CA ASP A 2 -14.10 -23.75 -5.61
C ASP A 2 -13.75 -23.21 -4.22
N GLU A 3 -12.51 -22.74 -4.07
CA GLU A 3 -12.06 -22.04 -2.87
C GLU A 3 -12.86 -20.75 -2.78
N SER A 4 -13.38 -20.44 -1.59
CA SER A 4 -14.15 -19.22 -1.34
C SER A 4 -13.68 -18.58 -0.04
N PHE A 5 -13.71 -17.25 0.06
CA PHE A 5 -13.29 -16.52 1.25
C PHE A 5 -14.36 -15.51 1.71
N ILE A 6 -14.36 -15.18 2.99
CA ILE A 6 -15.19 -14.11 3.54
C ILE A 6 -14.40 -12.81 3.49
N CYS A 7 -14.93 -11.80 2.79
CA CYS A 7 -14.29 -10.50 2.72
C CYS A 7 -14.38 -9.79 4.08
N ALA A 8 -13.23 -9.41 4.65
CA ALA A 8 -13.17 -8.67 5.90
C ALA A 8 -13.69 -7.22 5.80
N ILE A 9 -13.92 -6.73 4.58
CA ILE A 9 -14.39 -5.36 4.30
C ILE A 9 -15.93 -5.34 4.20
N CYS A 10 -16.52 -6.23 3.39
CA CYS A 10 -17.96 -6.23 3.14
C CYS A 10 -18.73 -7.33 3.90
N GLY A 11 -18.05 -8.32 4.47
CA GLY A 11 -18.65 -9.44 5.20
C GLY A 11 -19.27 -10.53 4.31
N THR A 12 -19.21 -10.41 2.99
CA THR A 12 -19.80 -11.36 2.03
C THR A 12 -18.79 -12.44 1.63
N GLN A 13 -19.30 -13.63 1.27
CA GLN A 13 -18.50 -14.72 0.71
C GLN A 13 -18.26 -14.49 -0.79
N HIS A 14 -17.00 -14.58 -1.21
CA HIS A 14 -16.58 -14.46 -2.60
C HIS A 14 -15.94 -15.76 -3.08
N ASP A 15 -16.23 -16.13 -4.32
CA ASP A 15 -15.61 -17.28 -4.99
C ASP A 15 -14.19 -16.92 -5.47
N GLY A 16 -13.27 -17.87 -5.35
CA GLY A 16 -11.85 -17.73 -5.65
C GLY A 16 -10.96 -17.58 -4.40
N LEU A 17 -9.66 -17.49 -4.65
CA LEU A 17 -8.66 -17.16 -3.64
C LEU A 17 -8.71 -15.66 -3.33
N THR A 18 -8.37 -15.26 -2.10
CA THR A 18 -8.10 -13.84 -1.80
C THR A 18 -7.00 -13.33 -2.72
N THR A 19 -7.33 -12.37 -3.58
CA THR A 19 -6.38 -11.75 -4.50
C THR A 19 -5.82 -10.42 -3.99
N ASP A 20 -6.26 -10.00 -2.80
CA ASP A 20 -5.94 -8.72 -2.19
C ASP A 20 -5.61 -8.87 -0.69
N TRP A 21 -4.35 -8.66 -0.33
CA TRP A 21 -3.92 -8.53 1.06
C TRP A 21 -3.39 -7.13 1.30
N ALA A 22 -3.76 -6.50 2.41
CA ALA A 22 -3.34 -5.14 2.72
C ALA A 22 -2.93 -4.97 4.18
N PHE A 23 -1.79 -4.30 4.39
CA PHE A 23 -1.41 -3.82 5.71
C PHE A 23 -2.31 -2.65 6.12
N LYS A 24 -2.82 -2.69 7.36
CA LYS A 24 -3.70 -1.63 7.89
C LYS A 24 -2.95 -0.32 8.12
N LEU A 25 -1.68 -0.38 8.51
CA LEU A 25 -0.84 0.77 8.84
C LEU A 25 0.62 0.50 8.48
N PRO A 26 1.48 1.55 8.41
CA PRO A 26 2.92 1.38 8.39
C PRO A 26 3.41 0.65 9.64
N ASP A 27 4.44 -0.20 9.54
CA ASP A 27 4.89 -1.03 10.66
C ASP A 27 5.27 -0.22 11.90
N VAL A 28 5.89 0.96 11.68
CA VAL A 28 6.31 1.86 12.77
C VAL A 28 5.13 2.45 13.55
N VAL A 29 3.96 2.58 12.92
CA VAL A 29 2.74 3.06 13.58
C VAL A 29 1.96 1.89 14.17
N TRP A 30 1.97 0.74 13.48
CA TRP A 30 1.37 -0.49 13.98
C TRP A 30 2.05 -0.99 15.27
N SER A 31 3.36 -0.76 15.45
CA SER A 31 4.09 -1.14 16.66
C SER A 31 3.77 -0.29 17.89
N ILE A 32 3.06 0.84 17.73
CA ILE A 32 2.56 1.64 18.84
C ILE A 32 1.35 0.90 19.46
N PRO A 33 1.25 0.83 20.81
CA PRO A 33 0.07 0.32 21.49
C PRO A 33 -1.21 0.96 20.94
N GLU A 34 -2.26 0.15 20.75
CA GLU A 34 -3.47 0.56 20.04
C GLU A 34 -4.17 1.75 20.73
N ASP A 35 -4.18 1.76 22.06
CA ASP A 35 -4.73 2.82 22.90
C ASP A 35 -3.97 4.14 22.79
N GLU A 36 -2.66 4.11 22.53
CA GLU A 36 -1.84 5.31 22.38
C GLU A 36 -1.71 5.77 20.92
N ARG A 37 -2.12 4.94 19.96
CA ARG A 37 -1.77 5.12 18.54
C ARG A 37 -2.37 6.38 17.94
N SER A 38 -3.65 6.64 18.20
CA SER A 38 -4.37 7.82 17.67
C SER A 38 -3.90 9.15 18.30
N GLU A 39 -3.23 9.09 19.46
CA GLU A 39 -2.62 10.27 20.07
C GLU A 39 -1.26 10.59 19.44
N LYS A 40 -0.50 9.56 19.05
CA LYS A 40 0.87 9.68 18.53
C LYS A 40 0.97 9.82 17.02
N ALA A 41 0.00 9.29 16.28
CA ALA A 41 -0.01 9.29 14.82
C ALA A 41 -1.38 9.71 14.30
N LYS A 42 -1.39 10.36 13.13
CA LYS A 42 -2.62 10.68 12.40
C LYS A 42 -2.71 9.76 11.20
N PHE A 43 -3.79 9.03 11.05
CA PHE A 43 -3.94 8.09 9.94
C PHE A 43 -5.41 7.88 9.57
N ASP A 44 -5.63 7.57 8.30
CA ASP A 44 -6.90 7.14 7.74
C ASP A 44 -6.68 5.93 6.79
N SER A 45 -7.59 5.70 5.84
CA SER A 45 -7.50 4.58 4.91
C SER A 45 -6.32 4.64 3.94
N ASP A 46 -5.79 5.84 3.67
CA ASP A 46 -4.86 6.08 2.56
C ASP A 46 -3.64 6.92 2.96
N LEU A 47 -3.72 7.66 4.06
CA LEU A 47 -2.68 8.57 4.54
C LEU A 47 -2.34 8.30 6.00
N CYS A 48 -1.07 8.47 6.32
CA CYS A 48 -0.58 8.36 7.68
C CYS A 48 0.60 9.33 7.91
N GLN A 49 0.62 9.97 9.08
CA GLN A 49 1.68 10.85 9.55
C GLN A 49 2.11 10.44 10.96
N PHE A 50 3.41 10.28 11.14
CA PHE A 50 4.02 10.02 12.45
C PHE A 50 5.31 10.83 12.60
N GLY A 51 5.28 11.82 13.51
CA GLY A 51 6.33 12.84 13.59
C GLY A 51 6.50 13.59 12.27
N GLU A 52 7.73 13.66 11.75
CA GLU A 52 8.06 14.29 10.46
C GLU A 52 8.04 13.29 9.28
N ARG A 53 7.50 12.08 9.48
CA ARG A 53 7.41 11.06 8.45
C ARG A 53 6.00 11.00 7.88
N TYR A 54 5.92 10.90 6.56
CA TYR A 54 4.69 10.89 5.78
C TYR A 54 4.57 9.58 5.03
N PHE A 55 3.43 8.92 5.15
CA PHE A 55 3.18 7.61 4.59
C PHE A 55 1.92 7.65 3.75
N MET A 56 1.98 7.04 2.57
CA MET A 56 0.83 6.88 1.67
C MET A 56 0.61 5.40 1.42
N ARG A 57 -0.65 5.00 1.35
CA ARG A 57 -1.03 3.65 0.93
C ARG A 57 -0.69 3.46 -0.53
N CYS A 58 -0.29 2.25 -0.89
CA CYS A 58 0.13 1.90 -2.23
C CYS A 58 -0.17 0.43 -2.52
N ILE A 59 -0.24 0.06 -3.80
CA ILE A 59 -0.53 -1.30 -4.22
C ILE A 59 0.64 -1.82 -5.04
N LEU A 60 1.24 -2.91 -4.57
CA LEU A 60 2.18 -3.69 -5.36
C LEU A 60 1.42 -4.75 -6.14
N TYR A 61 1.39 -4.62 -7.47
CA TYR A 61 0.81 -5.64 -8.35
C TYR A 61 1.86 -6.72 -8.67
N VAL A 62 1.53 -7.97 -8.39
CA VAL A 62 2.37 -9.14 -8.69
C VAL A 62 1.65 -10.01 -9.72
N PRO A 63 2.19 -10.17 -10.94
CA PRO A 63 1.55 -10.98 -11.97
C PRO A 63 1.62 -12.47 -11.61
N PHE A 64 0.55 -13.21 -11.89
CA PHE A 64 0.60 -14.68 -11.81
C PHE A 64 1.34 -15.26 -13.02
N ARG A 65 2.09 -16.35 -12.81
CA ARG A 65 2.80 -17.03 -13.91
C ARG A 65 1.86 -17.70 -14.91
N ASP A 66 0.77 -18.29 -14.41
CA ASP A 66 -0.06 -19.22 -15.17
C ASP A 66 -1.44 -18.65 -15.56
N ARG A 67 -1.68 -17.36 -15.31
CA ARG A 67 -2.96 -16.69 -15.64
C ARG A 67 -2.77 -15.20 -15.86
N PRO A 68 -3.64 -14.54 -16.66
CA PRO A 68 -3.52 -13.12 -17.00
C PRO A 68 -3.89 -12.16 -15.86
N SER A 69 -4.30 -12.66 -14.70
CA SER A 69 -4.64 -11.82 -13.54
C SER A 69 -3.40 -11.45 -12.72
N GLU A 70 -3.56 -10.46 -11.83
CA GLU A 70 -2.53 -9.98 -10.92
C GLU A 70 -3.01 -10.12 -9.46
N PHE A 71 -2.06 -10.28 -8.54
CA PHE A 71 -2.28 -10.18 -7.11
C PHE A 71 -1.96 -8.76 -6.63
N GLY A 72 -2.91 -8.11 -5.95
CA GLY A 72 -2.72 -6.76 -5.42
C GLY A 72 -2.29 -6.82 -3.96
N TRP A 73 -1.13 -6.24 -3.64
CA TRP A 73 -0.67 -6.16 -2.27
C TRP A 73 -0.69 -4.71 -1.76
N GLY A 74 -1.63 -4.42 -0.87
CA GLY A 74 -1.73 -3.14 -0.18
C GLY A 74 -0.59 -2.96 0.83
N LEU A 75 0.27 -1.99 0.57
CA LEU A 75 1.44 -1.64 1.35
C LEU A 75 1.40 -0.15 1.71
N TRP A 76 2.30 0.26 2.59
CA TRP A 76 2.55 1.66 2.90
C TRP A 76 3.94 2.06 2.40
N ALA A 77 4.03 3.23 1.78
CA ALA A 77 5.29 3.83 1.37
C ALA A 77 5.54 5.11 2.16
N VAL A 78 6.75 5.26 2.71
CA VAL A 78 7.23 6.55 3.22
C VAL A 78 7.65 7.44 2.05
N VAL A 79 7.20 8.69 2.07
CA VAL A 79 7.48 9.70 1.04
C VAL A 79 7.94 11.01 1.66
N LYS A 80 8.46 11.91 0.83
CA LYS A 80 8.81 13.27 1.24
C LYS A 80 7.55 14.15 1.32
N TRP A 81 7.62 15.20 2.15
CA TRP A 81 6.51 16.16 2.31
C TRP A 81 5.96 16.72 0.99
N PRO A 82 6.77 17.15 -0.01
CA PRO A 82 6.21 17.67 -1.26
C PRO A 82 5.32 16.68 -2.00
N THR A 83 5.69 15.40 -1.99
CA THR A 83 4.89 14.32 -2.59
C THR A 83 3.58 14.13 -1.82
N PHE A 84 3.64 14.05 -0.49
CA PHE A 84 2.47 13.90 0.37
C PHE A 84 1.50 15.08 0.21
N LYS A 85 2.02 16.32 0.19
CA LYS A 85 1.23 17.52 -0.04
C LYS A 85 0.60 17.53 -1.43
N ARG A 86 1.34 17.10 -2.46
CA ARG A 86 0.82 17.02 -3.82
C ARG A 86 -0.35 16.03 -3.92
N TYR A 87 -0.25 14.89 -3.23
CA TYR A 87 -1.36 13.94 -3.15
C TYR A 87 -2.60 14.58 -2.49
N LEU A 88 -2.44 15.29 -1.37
CA LEU A 88 -3.55 16.01 -0.72
C LEU A 88 -4.21 17.04 -1.64
N GLU A 89 -3.44 17.78 -2.42
CA GLU A 89 -3.96 18.75 -3.40
C GLU A 89 -4.79 18.10 -4.50
N LEU A 90 -4.53 16.84 -4.81
CA LEU A 90 -5.16 16.08 -5.89
C LEU A 90 -6.25 15.13 -5.41
N TYR A 91 -6.54 15.09 -4.11
CA TYR A 91 -7.45 14.12 -3.52
C TYR A 91 -8.86 14.15 -4.15
N GLU A 92 -9.32 15.33 -4.59
CA GLU A 92 -10.59 15.52 -5.29
C GLU A 92 -10.42 15.79 -6.80
N ALA A 93 -9.21 15.65 -7.34
CA ALA A 93 -8.88 15.94 -8.72
C ALA A 93 -8.47 14.68 -9.49
N ASP A 94 -8.50 14.75 -10.83
CA ASP A 94 -7.97 13.68 -11.66
C ASP A 94 -6.43 13.67 -11.63
N GLY A 95 -5.85 12.71 -10.91
CA GLY A 95 -4.41 12.48 -10.84
C GLY A 95 -3.85 11.62 -11.99
N SER A 96 -4.63 11.28 -13.03
CA SER A 96 -4.25 10.24 -14.00
C SER A 96 -2.99 10.56 -14.80
N THR A 97 -2.63 11.84 -14.87
CA THR A 97 -1.47 12.35 -15.58
C THR A 97 -0.30 12.70 -14.67
N GLU A 98 -0.42 12.42 -13.36
CA GLU A 98 0.63 12.78 -12.41
C GLU A 98 1.92 12.04 -12.66
N ALA A 99 3.01 12.78 -12.42
CA ALA A 99 4.33 12.21 -12.47
C ALA A 99 4.49 11.16 -11.38
N ALA A 100 5.35 10.21 -11.67
CA ALA A 100 5.60 9.10 -10.80
C ALA A 100 6.56 9.53 -9.65
N TYR A 101 6.22 9.19 -8.40
CA TYR A 101 6.95 9.69 -7.22
C TYR A 101 7.79 8.60 -6.55
N GLU A 102 8.98 8.96 -6.07
CA GLU A 102 9.82 8.05 -5.29
C GLU A 102 9.28 7.86 -3.87
N GLY A 103 9.21 6.59 -3.44
CA GLY A 103 8.94 6.20 -2.06
C GLY A 103 9.79 5.02 -1.60
N SER A 104 9.73 4.72 -0.31
CA SER A 104 10.32 3.50 0.26
C SER A 104 9.27 2.72 1.05
N LEU A 105 9.28 1.39 0.96
CA LEU A 105 8.32 0.58 1.71
C LEU A 105 8.47 0.79 3.22
N ALA A 106 7.33 0.95 3.89
CA ALA A 106 7.19 1.11 5.32
C ALA A 106 6.57 -0.13 6.00
N ASN A 107 6.31 -1.18 5.21
CA ASN A 107 5.99 -2.51 5.70
C ASN A 107 7.10 -3.51 5.33
N ALA A 108 7.42 -4.41 6.25
CA ALA A 108 8.24 -5.57 5.99
C ALA A 108 7.44 -6.57 5.15
N LEU A 109 8.05 -7.02 4.06
CA LEU A 109 7.55 -8.15 3.27
C LEU A 109 8.30 -9.40 3.74
N ASP A 110 7.57 -10.47 4.05
CA ASP A 110 8.19 -11.74 4.43
C ASP A 110 9.11 -12.28 3.32
N ALA A 111 10.16 -13.00 3.73
CA ALA A 111 11.25 -13.47 2.89
C ALA A 111 10.85 -14.21 1.58
N PRO A 112 9.78 -15.05 1.53
CA PRO A 112 9.39 -15.75 0.30
C PRO A 112 8.99 -14.79 -0.83
N ILE A 113 8.49 -13.61 -0.46
CA ILE A 113 8.09 -12.58 -1.40
C ILE A 113 9.29 -11.70 -1.73
N GLN A 114 10.06 -11.33 -0.72
CA GLN A 114 11.25 -10.49 -0.88
C GLN A 114 12.29 -11.10 -1.83
N SER A 115 12.42 -12.43 -1.89
CA SER A 115 13.35 -13.11 -2.82
C SER A 115 12.96 -13.00 -4.29
N HIS A 116 11.69 -12.72 -4.58
CA HIS A 116 11.16 -12.53 -5.94
C HIS A 116 11.14 -11.05 -6.35
N LEU A 117 11.32 -10.13 -5.39
CA LEU A 117 11.45 -8.71 -5.65
C LEU A 117 12.93 -8.38 -5.84
N ALA A 118 13.36 -8.19 -7.09
CA ALA A 118 14.69 -7.64 -7.37
C ALA A 118 14.81 -6.29 -6.64
N ARG A 119 15.74 -6.19 -5.69
CA ARG A 119 16.04 -4.93 -4.97
C ARG A 119 16.40 -3.82 -5.98
N PRO A 120 15.99 -2.55 -5.74
CA PRO A 120 16.02 -1.91 -4.43
C PRO A 120 14.64 -1.51 -3.87
N SER A 121 14.63 -1.25 -2.56
CA SER A 121 13.52 -0.78 -1.72
C SER A 121 12.98 0.63 -2.05
N ARG A 122 13.14 1.05 -3.30
CA ARG A 122 12.72 2.34 -3.84
C ARG A 122 11.75 2.06 -4.97
N PHE A 123 10.56 2.62 -4.83
CA PHE A 123 9.47 2.34 -5.75
C PHE A 123 8.95 3.63 -6.33
N ILE A 124 8.42 3.51 -7.54
CA ILE A 124 7.71 4.58 -8.20
C ILE A 124 6.21 4.42 -7.94
N LEU A 125 5.60 5.44 -7.34
CA LEU A 125 4.15 5.58 -7.15
C LEU A 125 3.55 6.22 -8.41
N GLU A 126 2.72 5.48 -9.15
CA GLU A 126 2.00 5.98 -10.32
C GLU A 126 0.64 6.61 -9.96
N GLY A 127 0.33 7.71 -10.64
CA GLY A 127 -0.60 8.77 -10.22
C GLY A 127 -2.09 8.47 -10.05
N HIS A 128 -2.60 7.28 -10.40
CA HIS A 128 -4.06 7.01 -10.29
C HIS A 128 -4.47 5.96 -9.27
N LEU A 129 -3.54 5.13 -8.79
CA LEU A 129 -3.88 3.98 -7.95
C LEU A 129 -2.92 3.79 -6.77
N ASN A 130 -2.01 4.75 -6.56
CA ASN A 130 -0.82 4.53 -5.75
C ASN A 130 -0.13 3.20 -6.14
N ALA A 131 -0.15 2.87 -7.43
CA ALA A 131 0.39 1.62 -7.93
C ALA A 131 1.92 1.72 -7.88
N LEU A 132 2.55 0.75 -7.23
CA LEU A 132 4.00 0.60 -7.22
C LEU A 132 4.41 -0.19 -8.47
N ARG A 133 5.23 0.42 -9.33
CA ARG A 133 5.98 -0.33 -10.34
C ARG A 133 7.45 -0.40 -9.95
N PHE A 134 8.05 -1.57 -10.18
CA PHE A 134 9.50 -1.74 -10.11
C PHE A 134 10.14 -0.97 -11.26
N THR A 135 11.19 -0.20 -10.95
CA THR A 135 12.11 0.37 -11.93
C THR A 135 13.33 -0.52 -12.09
#